data_AF-A0A352UJC8-F1
#
_entry.id   AF-A0A352UJC8-F1
#
_cell.length_a   1.000
_cell.length_b   1.000
_cell.length_c   1.000
_cell.angle_alpha   90.00
_cell.angle_beta   90.00
_cell.angle_gamma   90.00
#
_symmetry.space_group_name_H-M   'P 1'
#
loop_
_entity.id
_entity.type
_entity.pdbx_description
1 polymer ?
#
loop_
_entity_poly.entity_id
_entity_poly.type
_entity_poly.pdbx_seq_one_letter_code
_entity_poly.pdbx_strand_id
1 'polypeptide(L)'
;MIGFLEGLVVTLKTAFRKPVTAQYPDPKKRLAVAKRYMGFPALLWDEDVDEPYCTGCMVCIRDCPTQCMTAEMKDNPKFADDTSRRRKIVDYFEINLGRCILCQICVDVCNFDAIEMSHEHELSKFQRNDNRVDLAQLLKMGNEYREKTGWTPKQPEKNSGIPIKKDDKPKPVRKRAPKKTTTPANTPVAVEVEIPTEDAGEKAKTSS
;
A
#
# COMPACT_ATOMS: atom_id res chain seq x y z
N MET A 1 -30.84 44.93 -5.52
CA MET A 1 -31.16 44.50 -4.14
C MET A 1 -31.56 43.02 -4.04
N ILE A 2 -32.30 42.47 -5.02
CA ILE A 2 -32.75 41.05 -5.01
C ILE A 2 -31.60 40.06 -4.80
N GLY A 3 -30.48 40.20 -5.52
CA GLY A 3 -29.32 39.31 -5.35
C GLY A 3 -28.67 39.33 -3.96
N PHE A 4 -28.78 40.44 -3.21
CA PHE A 4 -28.23 40.50 -1.84
C PHE A 4 -29.09 39.71 -0.86
N LEU A 5 -30.41 39.79 -1.02
CA LEU A 5 -31.38 38.99 -0.27
C LEU A 5 -31.22 37.50 -0.60
N GLU A 6 -31.06 37.14 -1.88
CA GLU A 6 -30.81 35.77 -2.30
C GLU A 6 -29.54 35.19 -1.67
N GLY A 7 -28.44 35.96 -1.64
CA GLY A 7 -27.20 35.55 -0.98
C GLY A 7 -27.35 35.37 0.54
N LEU A 8 -28.09 36.26 1.20
CA LEU A 8 -28.35 36.16 2.64
C LEU A 8 -29.20 34.92 2.96
N VAL A 9 -30.18 34.60 2.13
CA VAL A 9 -31.02 33.40 2.27
C VAL A 9 -30.19 32.12 2.15
N VAL A 10 -29.26 32.06 1.19
CA VAL A 10 -28.32 30.92 1.05
C VAL A 10 -27.43 30.79 2.29
N THR A 11 -26.95 31.91 2.82
CA THR A 11 -26.11 31.95 4.02
C THR A 11 -26.88 31.46 5.25
N LEU A 12 -28.10 31.96 5.46
CA LEU A 12 -28.96 31.55 6.56
C LEU A 12 -29.30 30.06 6.47
N LYS A 13 -29.64 29.57 5.27
CA LYS A 13 -29.89 28.14 5.02
C LYS A 13 -28.67 27.29 5.36
N THR A 14 -27.47 27.79 5.11
CA THR A 14 -26.21 27.08 5.40
C THR A 14 -25.86 27.12 6.89
N ALA A 15 -26.13 28.23 7.59
CA ALA A 15 -25.87 28.36 9.02
C ALA A 15 -26.64 27.35 9.88
N PHE A 16 -27.84 26.93 9.45
CA PHE A 16 -28.64 25.90 10.13
C PHE A 16 -28.32 24.46 9.70
N ARG A 17 -27.37 24.24 8.78
CA ARG A 17 -26.94 22.87 8.42
C ARG A 17 -26.05 22.29 9.53
N LYS A 18 -26.08 20.96 9.67
CA LYS A 18 -25.15 20.25 10.56
C LYS A 18 -23.70 20.45 10.08
N PRO A 19 -22.74 20.71 10.98
CA PRO A 19 -21.35 20.87 10.60
C PRO A 19 -20.79 19.54 10.08
N VAL A 20 -19.98 19.61 9.03
CA VAL A 20 -19.21 18.47 8.50
C VAL A 20 -17.87 18.26 9.23
N THR A 21 -17.56 19.14 10.19
CA THR A 21 -16.29 19.17 10.90
C THR A 21 -16.08 17.90 11.74
N ALA A 22 -15.07 17.12 11.40
CA ALA A 22 -14.54 16.08 12.26
C ALA A 22 -13.64 16.71 13.34
N GLN A 23 -13.78 16.26 14.59
CA GLN A 23 -13.06 16.85 15.73
C GLN A 23 -11.77 16.06 15.99
N TYR A 24 -10.62 16.69 15.76
CA TYR A 24 -9.30 16.18 16.16
C TYR A 24 -8.93 16.73 17.56
N PRO A 25 -8.31 15.96 18.48
CA PRO A 25 -7.73 14.61 18.31
C PRO A 25 -8.63 13.44 18.75
N ASP A 26 -9.90 13.66 19.11
CA ASP A 26 -10.78 12.61 19.65
C ASP A 26 -10.97 11.44 18.66
N PRO A 27 -10.51 10.21 18.97
CA PRO A 27 -10.61 9.06 18.07
C PRO A 27 -12.03 8.70 17.66
N LYS A 28 -13.04 9.03 18.48
CA LYS A 28 -14.45 8.72 18.20
C LYS A 28 -15.11 9.75 17.26
N LYS A 29 -14.51 10.94 17.13
CA LYS A 29 -15.07 12.08 16.39
C LYS A 29 -14.25 12.50 15.18
N ARG A 30 -13.07 11.90 14.99
CA ARG A 30 -12.26 12.04 13.77
C ARG A 30 -12.76 11.13 12.66
N LEU A 31 -12.34 11.41 11.43
CA LEU A 31 -12.65 10.58 10.27
C LEU A 31 -11.94 9.22 10.38
N ALA A 32 -12.63 8.15 10.01
CA ALA A 32 -12.03 6.84 9.90
C ALA A 32 -11.03 6.80 8.73
N VAL A 33 -9.89 6.16 8.96
CA VAL A 33 -8.88 5.95 7.92
C VAL A 33 -9.41 4.93 6.91
N ALA A 34 -9.28 5.22 5.62
CA ALA A 34 -9.71 4.30 4.56
C ALA A 34 -8.88 3.02 4.56
N LYS A 35 -9.46 1.88 4.18
CA LYS A 35 -8.76 0.58 4.16
C LYS A 35 -7.46 0.59 3.34
N ARG A 36 -7.44 1.31 2.21
CA ARG A 36 -6.29 1.45 1.30
C ARG A 36 -5.46 2.71 1.56
N TYR A 37 -5.61 3.33 2.73
CA TYR A 37 -4.82 4.51 3.08
C TYR A 37 -3.33 4.16 3.11
N MET A 38 -2.52 5.05 2.54
CA MET A 38 -1.06 4.92 2.51
C MET A 38 -0.46 5.76 3.64
N GLY A 39 -0.32 5.16 4.82
CA GLY A 39 0.48 5.73 5.91
C GLY A 39 1.96 5.37 5.77
N PHE A 40 2.71 5.37 6.87
CA PHE A 40 4.11 5.01 6.85
C PHE A 40 4.33 3.50 6.61
N PRO A 41 5.39 3.10 5.88
CA PRO A 41 5.70 1.70 5.66
C PRO A 41 6.05 1.01 6.98
N ALA A 42 5.61 -0.24 7.14
CA ALA A 42 5.86 -1.06 8.31
C ALA A 42 6.32 -2.47 7.89
N LEU A 43 7.11 -3.12 8.74
CA LEU A 43 7.58 -4.49 8.51
C LEU A 43 6.66 -5.48 9.23
N LEU A 44 6.37 -6.59 8.56
CA LEU A 44 5.39 -7.57 9.03
C LEU A 44 6.08 -8.78 9.67
N TRP A 45 5.41 -9.35 10.68
CA TRP A 45 5.88 -10.50 11.44
C TRP A 45 5.14 -11.78 11.05
N ASP A 46 5.88 -12.86 10.92
CA ASP A 46 5.37 -14.20 10.67
C ASP A 46 5.18 -14.94 12.00
N GLU A 47 3.92 -15.10 12.43
CA GLU A 47 3.60 -15.76 13.71
C GLU A 47 3.84 -17.27 13.69
N ASP A 48 3.82 -17.90 12.51
CA ASP A 48 4.00 -19.35 12.36
C ASP A 48 5.39 -19.82 12.81
N VAL A 49 6.42 -19.04 12.46
CA VAL A 49 7.84 -19.35 12.71
C VAL A 49 8.48 -18.36 13.67
N ASP A 50 7.72 -17.36 14.11
CA ASP A 50 8.15 -16.29 15.02
C ASP A 50 9.40 -15.54 14.51
N GLU A 51 9.31 -15.01 13.28
CA GLU A 51 10.37 -14.22 12.66
C GLU A 51 9.78 -13.18 11.67
N PRO A 52 10.51 -12.12 11.30
CA PRO A 52 10.05 -11.20 10.25
C PRO A 52 9.83 -11.91 8.91
N TYR A 53 8.82 -11.48 8.14
CA TYR A 53 8.62 -11.99 6.77
C TYR A 53 9.80 -11.66 5.83
N CYS A 54 10.60 -10.64 6.17
CA CYS A 54 11.73 -10.18 5.36
C CYS A 54 12.82 -11.25 5.22
N THR A 55 13.16 -11.58 3.98
CA THR A 55 14.21 -12.56 3.64
C THR A 55 15.56 -11.93 3.26
N GLY A 56 15.67 -10.61 3.35
CA GLY A 56 16.89 -9.88 3.02
C GLY A 56 17.24 -9.78 1.53
N CYS A 57 16.24 -9.80 0.64
CA CYS A 57 16.46 -9.72 -0.81
C CYS A 57 16.89 -8.32 -1.33
N MET A 58 16.78 -7.27 -0.50
CA MET A 58 17.15 -5.88 -0.80
C MET A 58 16.46 -5.21 -2.00
N VAL A 59 15.43 -5.83 -2.59
CA VAL A 59 14.72 -5.28 -3.76
C VAL A 59 14.02 -3.96 -3.42
N CYS A 60 13.35 -3.89 -2.26
CA CYS A 60 12.68 -2.66 -1.81
C CYS A 60 13.62 -1.47 -1.61
N ILE A 61 14.87 -1.72 -1.19
CA ILE A 61 15.88 -0.67 -0.97
C ILE A 61 16.39 -0.16 -2.32
N ARG A 62 16.69 -1.08 -3.24
CA ARG A 62 17.21 -0.73 -4.57
C ARG A 62 16.18 0.05 -5.41
N ASP A 63 14.91 -0.34 -5.31
CA ASP A 63 13.84 0.23 -6.13
C ASP A 63 13.20 1.46 -5.46
N CYS A 64 13.64 1.84 -4.25
CA CYS A 64 13.17 3.04 -3.56
C CYS A 64 13.63 4.31 -4.32
N PRO A 65 12.72 5.16 -4.82
CA PRO A 65 13.08 6.31 -5.64
C PRO A 65 13.85 7.38 -4.86
N THR A 66 13.65 7.47 -3.54
CA THR A 66 14.34 8.45 -2.69
C THR A 66 15.51 7.88 -1.91
N GLN A 67 15.79 6.57 -2.04
CA GLN A 67 16.85 5.87 -1.33
C GLN A 67 16.84 6.18 0.18
N CYS A 68 15.66 6.06 0.81
CA CYS A 68 15.46 6.40 2.22
C CYS A 68 15.62 5.22 3.18
N MET A 69 15.97 4.03 2.68
CA MET A 69 16.06 2.79 3.46
C MET A 69 17.50 2.31 3.55
N THR A 70 17.88 1.76 4.70
CA THR A 70 19.17 1.09 4.93
C THR A 70 18.90 -0.21 5.69
N ALA A 71 19.59 -1.30 5.36
CA ALA A 71 19.43 -2.54 6.08
C ALA A 71 20.68 -3.41 6.06
N GLU A 72 20.83 -4.22 7.11
CA GLU A 72 21.84 -5.26 7.22
C GLU A 72 21.16 -6.60 7.49
N MET A 73 21.72 -7.67 6.94
CA MET A 73 21.15 -9.02 7.00
C MET A 73 22.19 -9.96 7.60
N LYS A 74 21.73 -10.89 8.43
CA LYS A 74 22.54 -11.98 8.98
C LYS A 74 22.00 -13.34 8.53
N ASP A 75 22.82 -14.37 8.69
CA ASP A 75 22.35 -15.74 8.50
C ASP A 75 21.33 -16.08 9.60
N ASN A 76 20.26 -16.78 9.21
CA ASN A 76 19.18 -17.10 10.13
C ASN A 76 19.53 -18.33 10.98
N PRO A 77 19.59 -18.22 12.33
CA PRO A 77 19.80 -19.38 13.19
C PRO A 77 18.73 -20.45 13.00
N LYS A 78 17.46 -20.05 12.79
CA LYS A 78 16.33 -20.97 12.59
C LYS A 78 16.45 -21.79 11.31
N PHE A 79 17.23 -21.32 10.32
CA PHE A 79 17.55 -22.12 9.14
C PHE A 79 18.55 -23.24 9.45
N ALA A 80 19.51 -23.00 10.34
CA ALA A 80 20.44 -24.03 10.78
C ALA A 80 19.74 -25.15 11.57
N ASP A 81 18.70 -24.78 12.32
CA ASP A 81 17.88 -25.71 13.11
C ASP A 81 16.75 -26.38 12.29
N ASP A 82 16.68 -26.14 10.96
CA ASP A 82 15.62 -26.61 10.06
C ASP A 82 14.20 -26.24 10.54
N THR A 83 14.07 -25.14 11.29
CA THR A 83 12.79 -24.59 11.78
C THR A 83 12.25 -23.46 10.90
N SER A 84 13.12 -22.85 10.08
CA SER A 84 12.75 -21.86 9.07
C SER A 84 13.35 -22.21 7.72
N ARG A 85 12.60 -21.97 6.64
CA ARG A 85 13.13 -22.04 5.25
C ARG A 85 13.91 -20.79 4.83
N ARG A 86 13.92 -19.73 5.64
CA ARG A 86 14.56 -18.44 5.31
C ARG A 86 16.03 -18.50 5.69
N ARG A 87 16.93 -18.54 4.69
CA ARG A 87 18.39 -18.58 4.93
C ARG A 87 18.95 -17.34 5.64
N LYS A 88 18.38 -16.17 5.37
CA LYS A 88 18.82 -14.89 5.93
C LYS A 88 17.66 -14.21 6.63
N ILE A 89 17.98 -13.42 7.65
CA ILE A 89 17.04 -12.60 8.39
C ILE A 89 17.59 -11.18 8.54
N VAL A 90 16.67 -10.24 8.72
CA VAL A 90 17.00 -8.84 8.95
C VAL A 90 17.64 -8.66 10.33
N ASP A 91 18.81 -8.02 10.36
CA ASP A 91 19.52 -7.68 11.60
C ASP A 91 19.31 -6.20 11.96
N TYR A 92 19.44 -5.34 10.95
CA TYR A 92 19.16 -3.91 11.05
C TYR A 92 18.31 -3.49 9.86
N PHE A 93 17.34 -2.62 10.10
CA PHE A 93 16.55 -1.97 9.06
C PHE A 93 16.17 -0.59 9.56
N GLU A 94 16.42 0.44 8.76
CA GLU A 94 16.01 1.81 9.03
C GLU A 94 15.29 2.38 7.83
N ILE A 95 14.23 3.14 8.09
CA ILE A 95 13.58 3.99 7.09
C ILE A 95 13.61 5.43 7.59
N ASN A 96 14.14 6.33 6.77
CA ASN A 96 13.99 7.77 6.99
C ASN A 96 12.63 8.22 6.47
N LEU A 97 11.66 8.34 7.39
CA LEU A 97 10.29 8.76 7.07
C LEU A 97 10.22 10.19 6.53
N GLY A 98 11.18 11.05 6.89
CA GLY A 98 11.28 12.41 6.35
C GLY A 98 11.74 12.49 4.89
N ARG A 99 12.30 11.40 4.34
CA ARG A 99 12.66 11.26 2.91
C ARG A 99 11.70 10.35 2.15
N CYS A 100 10.85 9.60 2.84
CA CYS A 100 9.88 8.72 2.23
C CYS A 100 8.74 9.56 1.60
N ILE A 101 8.40 9.26 0.33
CA ILE A 101 7.31 9.94 -0.38
C ILE A 101 6.01 9.12 -0.40
N LEU A 102 5.95 8.04 0.39
CA LEU A 102 4.77 7.18 0.54
C LEU A 102 4.22 6.61 -0.79
N CYS A 103 5.12 6.31 -1.73
CA CYS A 103 4.76 5.85 -3.08
C CYS A 103 4.36 4.37 -3.18
N GLN A 104 4.45 3.59 -2.10
CA GLN A 104 4.13 2.15 -2.04
C GLN A 104 4.96 1.22 -2.94
N ILE A 105 5.94 1.71 -3.71
CA ILE A 105 6.80 0.87 -4.57
C ILE A 105 7.46 -0.28 -3.78
N CYS A 106 7.90 -0.02 -2.55
CA CYS A 106 8.53 -1.04 -1.70
C CYS A 106 7.61 -2.24 -1.40
N VAL A 107 6.30 -2.02 -1.32
CA VAL A 107 5.29 -3.08 -1.11
C VAL A 107 5.08 -3.85 -2.39
N ASP A 108 4.95 -3.17 -3.52
CA ASP A 108 4.65 -3.79 -4.81
C ASP A 108 5.79 -4.69 -5.30
N VAL A 109 7.05 -4.30 -5.02
CA VAL A 109 8.22 -5.10 -5.39
C VAL A 109 8.53 -6.21 -4.37
N CYS A 110 7.88 -6.22 -3.21
CA CYS A 110 8.13 -7.21 -2.18
C CYS A 110 7.49 -8.57 -2.53
N ASN A 111 8.33 -9.53 -2.94
CA ASN A 111 7.87 -10.87 -3.31
C ASN A 111 7.43 -11.77 -2.14
N PHE A 112 7.59 -11.28 -0.90
CA PHE A 112 7.39 -12.01 0.35
C PHE A 112 6.36 -11.36 1.28
N ASP A 113 5.70 -10.28 0.82
CA ASP A 113 4.78 -9.46 1.63
C ASP A 113 5.37 -9.05 2.98
N ALA A 114 6.67 -8.72 3.01
CA ALA A 114 7.40 -8.40 4.24
C ALA A 114 7.24 -6.95 4.70
N ILE A 115 6.83 -6.06 3.79
CA ILE A 115 6.63 -4.64 4.02
C ILE A 115 5.27 -4.25 3.46
N GLU A 116 4.51 -3.46 4.21
CA GLU A 116 3.18 -3.00 3.84
C GLU A 116 2.99 -1.54 4.25
N MET A 117 2.07 -0.83 3.58
CA MET A 117 1.71 0.53 3.98
C MET A 117 0.77 0.47 5.18
N SER A 118 1.25 0.87 6.35
CA SER A 118 0.42 0.92 7.56
C SER A 118 -0.59 2.08 7.49
N HIS A 119 -1.47 2.16 8.48
CA HIS A 119 -2.36 3.31 8.66
C HIS A 119 -1.78 4.39 9.57
N GLU A 120 -0.53 4.21 10.00
CA GLU A 120 0.13 5.14 10.89
C GLU A 120 0.55 6.41 10.14
N HIS A 121 0.19 7.57 10.68
CA HIS A 121 0.42 8.87 10.05
C HIS A 121 0.77 9.97 11.06
N GLU A 122 0.65 9.70 12.37
CA GLU A 122 0.80 10.70 13.42
C GLU A 122 2.20 10.60 14.08
N LEU A 123 3.25 10.40 13.27
CA LEU A 123 4.65 10.19 13.73
C LEU A 123 5.51 11.44 13.69
N SER A 124 4.91 12.63 13.79
CA SER A 124 5.65 13.90 13.77
C SER A 124 6.65 14.01 14.92
N LYS A 125 7.85 14.51 14.64
CA LYS A 125 8.92 14.77 15.61
C LYS A 125 9.42 16.22 15.52
N PHE A 126 10.07 16.70 16.58
CA PHE A 126 10.57 18.07 16.67
C PHE A 126 11.91 18.27 15.94
N GLN A 127 12.78 17.26 15.90
CA GLN A 127 14.06 17.34 15.21
C GLN A 127 14.00 16.67 13.83
N ARG A 128 14.80 17.19 12.90
CA ARG A 128 14.84 16.70 11.50
C ARG A 128 15.17 15.20 11.40
N ASN A 129 16.08 14.70 12.22
CA ASN A 129 16.59 13.32 12.11
C ASN A 129 15.84 12.32 13.00
N ASP A 130 14.91 12.77 13.83
CA ASP A 130 14.12 11.90 14.71
C ASP A 130 13.07 11.08 13.95
N ASN A 131 12.79 11.44 12.69
CA ASN A 131 11.88 10.72 11.80
C ASN A 131 12.53 9.47 11.16
N ARG A 132 13.63 8.98 11.71
CA ARG A 132 14.26 7.71 11.32
C ARG A 132 13.70 6.62 12.21
N VAL A 133 13.03 5.64 11.61
CA VAL A 133 12.47 4.50 12.34
C VAL A 133 13.35 3.28 12.16
N ASP A 134 13.64 2.61 13.27
CA ASP A 134 14.44 1.41 13.33
C ASP A 134 13.59 0.14 13.13
N LEU A 135 14.26 -1.02 13.10
CA LEU A 135 13.63 -2.31 12.89
C LEU A 135 12.55 -2.58 13.94
N ALA A 136 12.81 -2.25 15.20
CA ALA A 136 11.87 -2.47 16.31
C ALA A 136 10.58 -1.67 16.11
N GLN A 137 10.69 -0.38 15.78
CA GLN A 137 9.53 0.47 15.53
C GLN A 137 8.77 0.02 14.27
N LEU A 138 9.48 -0.40 13.21
CA LEU A 138 8.85 -0.91 11.98
C LEU A 138 8.03 -2.17 12.21
N LEU A 139 8.56 -3.11 13.01
CA LEU A 139 7.85 -4.34 13.39
C LEU A 139 6.67 -4.05 14.32
N LYS A 140 6.82 -3.13 15.26
CA LYS A 140 5.72 -2.67 16.11
C LYS A 140 4.57 -2.11 15.28
N MET A 141 4.86 -1.21 14.35
CA MET A 141 3.86 -0.64 13.44
C MET A 141 3.17 -1.72 12.59
N GLY A 142 3.91 -2.75 12.17
CA GLY A 142 3.37 -3.84 11.37
C GLY A 142 2.43 -4.74 12.17
N ASN A 143 2.79 -5.06 13.41
CA ASN A 143 1.93 -5.82 14.32
C ASN A 143 0.64 -5.04 14.63
N GLU A 144 0.73 -3.76 14.97
CA GLU A 144 -0.44 -2.92 15.20
C GLU A 144 -1.33 -2.82 13.95
N TYR A 145 -0.72 -2.72 12.77
CA TYR A 145 -1.47 -2.71 11.50
C TYR A 145 -2.19 -4.04 11.27
N ARG A 146 -1.53 -5.18 11.52
CA ARG A 146 -2.13 -6.51 11.40
C ARG A 146 -3.32 -6.66 12.34
N GLU A 147 -3.17 -6.29 13.61
CA GLU A 147 -4.23 -6.35 14.61
C GLU A 147 -5.44 -5.47 14.23
N LYS A 148 -5.19 -4.23 13.78
CA LYS A 148 -6.26 -3.28 13.42
C LYS A 148 -7.00 -3.68 12.15
N THR A 149 -6.33 -4.30 11.19
CA THR A 149 -6.90 -4.56 9.85
C THR A 149 -7.24 -6.02 9.56
N GLY A 150 -6.78 -6.95 10.39
CA GLY A 150 -6.84 -8.39 10.11
C GLY A 150 -6.02 -8.77 8.88
N TRP A 151 -4.89 -8.09 8.66
CA TRP A 151 -4.06 -8.30 7.48
C TRP A 151 -3.53 -9.74 7.44
N THR A 152 -3.51 -10.31 6.24
CA THR A 152 -2.93 -11.62 5.95
C THR A 152 -2.08 -11.54 4.68
N PRO A 153 -1.00 -12.34 4.57
CA PRO A 153 -0.15 -12.34 3.39
C PRO A 153 -0.94 -12.72 2.14
N LYS A 154 -0.62 -12.12 0.99
CA LYS A 154 -1.30 -12.40 -0.28
C LYS A 154 -1.04 -13.83 -0.75
N GLN A 155 0.13 -14.38 -0.39
CA GLN A 155 0.56 -15.73 -0.73
C GLN A 155 1.07 -16.46 0.53
N PRO A 156 0.19 -16.94 1.43
CA PRO A 156 0.59 -17.53 2.72
C PRO A 156 1.54 -18.73 2.54
N GLU A 157 1.21 -19.65 1.62
CA GLU A 157 2.01 -20.83 1.30
C GLU A 157 3.46 -20.49 0.92
N LYS A 158 3.62 -19.41 0.15
CA LYS A 158 4.92 -18.98 -0.39
C LYS A 158 5.65 -18.06 0.57
N ASN A 159 4.97 -17.43 1.52
CA ASN A 159 5.54 -16.42 2.39
C ASN A 159 5.79 -16.92 3.80
N SER A 160 5.04 -17.92 4.30
CA SER A 160 5.23 -18.57 5.61
C SER A 160 6.65 -19.12 5.78
N GLY A 161 7.26 -19.04 6.96
CA GLY A 161 8.61 -19.56 7.21
C GLY A 161 8.71 -21.07 7.28
N ILE A 162 7.57 -21.77 7.34
CA ILE A 162 7.51 -23.19 7.65
C ILE A 162 8.32 -24.01 6.61
N PRO A 163 9.22 -24.90 7.06
CA PRO A 163 9.92 -25.82 6.17
C PRO A 163 8.93 -26.74 5.43
N ILE A 164 8.99 -26.74 4.09
CA ILE A 164 8.17 -27.63 3.26
C ILE A 164 8.84 -29.01 3.25
N LYS A 165 8.22 -30.00 3.89
CA LYS A 165 8.65 -31.41 3.77
C LYS A 165 8.55 -31.85 2.30
N LYS A 166 9.50 -32.66 1.82
CA LYS A 166 9.62 -33.04 0.40
C LYS A 166 8.34 -33.65 -0.19
N ASP A 167 7.47 -34.21 0.64
CA ASP A 167 6.20 -34.84 0.26
C ASP A 167 5.05 -33.85 0.04
N ASP A 168 5.17 -32.61 0.53
CA ASP A 168 4.12 -31.57 0.50
C ASP A 168 4.29 -30.52 -0.61
N LYS A 169 5.25 -30.69 -1.53
CA LYS A 169 5.44 -29.70 -2.61
C LYS A 169 4.19 -29.65 -3.51
N PRO A 170 3.45 -28.52 -3.59
CA PRO A 170 2.45 -28.39 -4.62
C PRO A 170 3.18 -28.41 -5.97
N LYS A 171 2.82 -29.38 -6.82
CA LYS A 171 3.41 -29.52 -8.16
C LYS A 171 3.30 -28.18 -8.88
N PRO A 172 4.39 -27.66 -9.49
CA PRO A 172 4.30 -26.43 -10.25
C PRO A 172 3.29 -26.64 -11.38
N VAL A 173 2.14 -25.97 -11.29
CA VAL A 173 1.16 -25.93 -12.38
C VAL A 173 1.79 -25.10 -13.48
N ARG A 174 2.57 -25.75 -14.34
CA ARG A 174 2.94 -25.20 -15.64
C ARG A 174 1.66 -25.07 -16.44
N LYS A 175 0.98 -23.92 -16.35
CA LYS A 175 -0.04 -23.55 -17.34
C LYS A 175 0.68 -23.48 -18.68
N ARG A 176 0.46 -24.51 -19.51
CA ARG A 176 0.96 -24.54 -20.89
C ARG A 176 0.41 -23.29 -21.58
N ALA A 177 1.29 -22.39 -22.00
CA ALA A 177 0.89 -21.29 -22.86
C ALA A 177 0.17 -21.87 -24.09
N PRO A 178 -0.98 -21.32 -24.51
CA PRO A 178 -1.61 -21.77 -25.74
C PRO A 178 -0.60 -21.56 -26.89
N LYS A 179 -0.40 -22.62 -27.69
CA LYS A 179 0.42 -22.57 -28.90
C LYS A 179 -0.08 -21.39 -29.75
N LYS A 180 0.77 -20.39 -30.00
CA LYS A 180 0.50 -19.35 -30.99
C LYS A 180 0.40 -20.04 -32.35
N THR A 181 -0.82 -20.22 -32.84
CA THR A 181 -1.07 -20.53 -34.24
C THR A 181 -0.73 -19.27 -35.02
N THR A 182 0.34 -19.32 -35.81
CA THR A 182 0.71 -18.28 -36.76
C THR A 182 -0.34 -18.24 -37.88
N THR A 183 -1.14 -17.18 -37.92
CA THR A 183 -1.92 -16.81 -39.11
C THR A 183 -1.11 -15.79 -39.91
N PRO A 184 -0.94 -15.96 -41.23
CA PRO A 184 -0.15 -15.04 -42.04
C PRO A 184 -0.85 -13.69 -42.24
N ALA A 185 -0.03 -12.69 -42.54
CA ALA A 185 -0.37 -11.28 -42.63
C ALA A 185 -1.28 -10.90 -43.82
N ASN A 186 -1.94 -9.75 -43.63
CA ASN A 186 -2.56 -8.84 -44.61
C ASN A 186 -4.04 -9.04 -44.98
N THR A 187 -4.88 -8.15 -44.44
CA THR A 187 -5.81 -7.27 -45.19
C THR A 187 -6.18 -6.12 -44.25
N PRO A 188 -6.18 -4.84 -44.67
CA PRO A 188 -6.54 -3.74 -43.78
C PRO A 188 -8.06 -3.65 -43.68
N VAL A 189 -8.59 -3.71 -42.46
CA VAL A 189 -10.00 -3.40 -42.18
C VAL A 189 -10.03 -2.04 -41.49
N ALA A 190 -10.74 -1.10 -42.11
CA ALA A 190 -10.97 0.25 -41.61
C ALA A 190 -11.63 0.22 -40.23
N VAL A 191 -11.13 1.06 -39.32
CA VAL A 191 -11.72 1.26 -38.00
C VAL A 191 -12.53 2.55 -38.08
N GLU A 192 -13.86 2.43 -38.14
CA GLU A 192 -14.77 3.53 -37.81
C GLU A 192 -14.73 3.74 -36.29
N VAL A 193 -14.39 4.95 -35.89
CA VAL A 193 -14.34 5.39 -34.49
C VAL A 193 -15.63 6.17 -34.22
N GLU A 194 -16.57 5.58 -33.49
CA GLU A 194 -17.72 6.31 -32.96
C GLU A 194 -17.32 6.97 -31.62
N ILE A 195 -17.28 8.30 -31.62
CA ILE A 195 -17.07 9.15 -30.45
C ILE A 195 -18.45 9.56 -29.92
N PRO A 196 -18.80 9.33 -28.65
CA PRO A 196 -20.07 9.80 -28.10
C PRO A 196 -20.00 11.32 -27.86
N THR A 197 -20.84 12.09 -28.57
CA THR A 197 -20.99 13.53 -28.35
C THR A 197 -22.01 13.81 -27.24
N GLU A 198 -21.59 14.63 -26.28
CA GLU A 198 -22.41 15.17 -25.20
C GLU A 198 -23.38 16.24 -25.76
N ASP A 199 -24.69 16.04 -25.59
CA ASP A 199 -25.72 17.05 -25.87
C ASP A 199 -25.76 18.09 -24.73
N ALA A 200 -25.08 19.22 -24.94
CA ALA A 200 -25.29 20.46 -24.20
C ALA A 200 -26.06 21.44 -25.10
N GLY A 201 -27.36 21.57 -24.87
CA GLY A 201 -28.25 22.51 -25.58
C GLY A 201 -28.92 23.50 -24.63
N GLU A 202 -28.19 24.51 -24.17
CA GLU A 202 -28.76 25.68 -23.47
C GLU A 202 -29.25 26.71 -24.51
N LYS A 203 -30.57 26.94 -24.57
CA LYS A 203 -31.19 27.98 -25.40
C LYS A 203 -31.13 29.32 -24.70
N ALA A 204 -30.22 30.19 -25.11
CA ALA A 204 -30.30 31.64 -24.86
C ALA A 204 -31.30 32.28 -25.85
N LYS A 205 -32.39 32.85 -25.31
CA LYS A 205 -33.27 33.78 -26.00
C LYS A 205 -32.86 35.21 -25.61
N THR A 206 -32.54 36.05 -26.59
CA THR A 206 -32.67 37.51 -26.46
C THR A 206 -33.46 38.04 -27.64
N SER A 207 -34.40 38.91 -27.29
CA SER A 207 -35.37 39.60 -28.14
C SER A 207 -34.75 40.81 -28.85
N SER A 208 -35.23 41.07 -30.06
CA SER A 208 -35.47 42.44 -30.56
C SER A 208 -36.73 43.01 -29.94
#